data_AF-A0A7J0AFS7-F1
#
_entry.id   AF-A0A7J0AFS7-F1
#
_cell.length_a   1.000
_cell.length_b   1.000
_cell.length_c   1.000
_cell.angle_alpha   90.00
_cell.angle_beta   90.00
_cell.angle_gamma   90.00
#
_symmetry.space_group_name_H-M   'P 1'
#
loop_
_entity.id
_entity.type
_entity.pdbx_description
1 polymer ?
#
loop_
_entity_poly.entity_id
_entity_poly.type
_entity_poly.pdbx_seq_one_letter_code
_entity_poly.pdbx_strand_id
1 'polypeptide(L)'
;MISLTSQEIIDRIGELASELTPPSEIAVLLGIDPDRLRAELSIKDSPARQAYYRGKARTANVLRKIELEFARVGSPLAVQLTGSYLRDMTADEDF
;
A
#
# COMPACT_ATOMS: atom_id res chain seq x y z
N MET A 1 26.22 -0.57 5.23
CA MET A 1 25.00 -1.26 4.76
C MET A 1 23.81 -0.68 5.51
N ILE A 2 22.81 -0.12 4.84
CA ILE A 2 21.65 0.50 5.51
C ILE A 2 20.87 -0.58 6.25
N SER A 3 20.49 -0.34 7.51
CA SER A 3 19.65 -1.29 8.25
C SER A 3 18.19 -1.12 7.86
N LEU A 4 17.52 -2.22 7.50
CA LEU A 4 16.08 -2.23 7.20
C LEU A 4 15.20 -2.27 8.46
N THR A 5 15.82 -2.37 9.64
CA THR A 5 15.14 -2.43 10.93
C THR A 5 15.17 -1.11 11.70
N SER A 6 15.83 -0.07 11.17
CA SER A 6 15.81 1.24 11.82
C SER A 6 14.44 1.90 11.63
N GLN A 7 13.95 2.56 12.68
CA GLN A 7 12.63 3.20 12.65
C GLN A 7 12.53 4.24 11.52
N GLU A 8 13.59 5.02 11.30
CA GLU A 8 13.65 6.00 10.21
C GLU A 8 13.43 5.37 8.82
N ILE A 9 14.09 4.25 8.52
CA ILE A 9 13.92 3.56 7.23
C ILE A 9 12.52 2.96 7.11
N ILE A 10 11.99 2.39 8.20
CA ILE A 10 10.64 1.84 8.25
C ILE A 10 9.60 2.93 7.97
N ASP A 11 9.75 4.10 8.59
CA ASP A 11 8.86 5.24 8.39
C ASP A 11 8.91 5.73 6.94
N ARG A 12 10.11 5.89 6.38
CA ARG A 12 10.33 6.27 4.97
C ARG A 12 9.73 5.27 3.98
N ILE A 13 9.83 3.96 4.24
CA ILE A 13 9.18 2.92 3.43
C ILE A 13 7.65 3.11 3.45
N GLY A 14 7.08 3.36 4.63
CA GLY A 14 5.64 3.59 4.78
C GLY A 14 5.14 4.88 4.09
N GLU A 15 5.91 5.96 4.18
CA GLU A 15 5.65 7.23 3.48
C GLU A 15 5.60 7.01 1.96
N LEU A 16 6.70 6.50 1.38
CA LEU A 16 6.79 6.29 -0.07
C LEU A 16 5.74 5.29 -0.58
N ALA A 17 5.41 4.26 0.20
CA ALA A 17 4.33 3.33 -0.14
C ALA A 17 2.94 4.01 -0.14
N SER A 18 2.73 5.00 0.74
CA SER A 18 1.51 5.83 0.73
C SER A 18 1.46 6.75 -0.50
N GLU A 19 2.62 7.10 -1.06
CA GLU A 19 2.74 7.87 -2.30
C GLU A 19 2.63 7.00 -3.56
N LEU A 20 2.16 5.74 -3.42
CA LEU A 20 2.04 4.76 -4.50
C LEU A 20 3.37 4.36 -5.16
N THR A 21 4.49 4.55 -4.46
CA THR A 21 5.81 4.20 -4.99
C THR A 21 6.02 2.68 -4.93
N PRO A 22 6.36 2.01 -6.05
CA PRO A 22 6.63 0.58 -6.08
C PRO A 22 7.86 0.19 -5.23
N PRO A 23 7.94 -1.03 -4.66
CA PRO A 23 9.08 -1.45 -3.83
C PRO A 23 10.45 -1.27 -4.50
N SER A 24 10.57 -1.52 -5.80
CA SER A 24 11.83 -1.31 -6.54
C SER A 24 12.30 0.14 -6.51
N GLU A 25 11.38 1.09 -6.63
CA GLU A 25 11.69 2.51 -6.62
C GLU A 25 11.94 3.00 -5.19
N ILE A 26 11.18 2.51 -4.21
CA ILE A 26 11.47 2.75 -2.78
C ILE A 26 12.91 2.35 -2.45
N ALA A 27 13.34 1.17 -2.91
CA ALA A 27 14.70 0.70 -2.68
C ALA A 27 15.74 1.66 -3.27
N VAL A 28 15.56 2.08 -4.52
CA VAL A 28 16.44 3.05 -5.20
C VAL A 28 16.48 4.39 -4.46
N LEU A 29 15.32 4.93 -4.07
CA LEU A 29 15.21 6.21 -3.37
C LEU A 29 15.87 6.20 -1.98
N LEU A 30 15.92 5.03 -1.34
CA LEU A 30 16.54 4.85 -0.03
C LEU A 30 18.00 4.33 -0.11
N GLY A 31 18.55 4.13 -1.31
CA GLY A 31 19.90 3.58 -1.49
C GLY A 31 20.03 2.12 -1.01
N ILE A 32 18.96 1.35 -1.12
CA ILE A 32 18.88 -0.06 -0.73
C ILE A 32 18.85 -0.92 -2.01
N ASP A 33 19.47 -2.10 -1.96
CA ASP A 33 19.34 -3.09 -3.02
C ASP A 33 17.85 -3.54 -3.17
N PRO A 34 17.26 -3.48 -4.38
CA PRO A 34 15.86 -3.84 -4.59
C PRO A 34 15.50 -5.26 -4.18
N ASP A 35 16.39 -6.23 -4.39
CA ASP A 35 16.12 -7.63 -4.05
C ASP A 35 16.17 -7.85 -2.55
N ARG A 36 17.06 -7.14 -1.85
CA ARG A 36 17.07 -7.10 -0.38
C ARG A 36 15.77 -6.54 0.20
N LEU A 37 15.24 -5.44 -0.35
CA LEU A 37 13.95 -4.91 0.12
C LEU A 37 12.82 -5.89 -0.17
N ARG A 38 12.78 -6.52 -1.35
CA ARG A 38 11.76 -7.54 -1.67
C ARG A 38 11.83 -8.74 -0.72
N ALA A 39 13.03 -9.22 -0.40
CA ALA A 39 13.23 -10.29 0.55
C ALA A 39 12.67 -9.91 1.93
N GLU A 40 12.98 -8.70 2.41
CA GLU A 40 12.46 -8.19 3.68
C GLU A 40 10.92 -8.08 3.67
N LEU A 41 10.34 -7.53 2.60
CA LEU A 41 8.88 -7.42 2.45
C LEU A 41 8.18 -8.78 2.36
N SER A 42 8.89 -9.86 2.04
CA SER A 42 8.32 -11.23 2.00
C SER A 42 8.11 -11.83 3.39
N ILE A 43 8.82 -11.32 4.42
CA ILE A 43 8.74 -11.81 5.80
C ILE A 43 7.48 -11.24 6.46
N LYS A 44 6.53 -12.10 6.85
CA LYS A 44 5.20 -11.71 7.37
C LYS A 44 5.27 -10.72 8.54
N ASP A 45 6.17 -10.96 9.48
CA ASP A 45 6.30 -10.15 10.70
C ASP A 45 7.36 -9.05 10.59
N SER A 46 7.90 -8.81 9.39
CA SER A 46 8.87 -7.72 9.19
C SER A 46 8.24 -6.35 9.47
N PRO A 47 8.89 -5.49 10.28
CA PRO A 47 8.46 -4.12 10.46
C PRO A 47 8.38 -3.33 9.14
N ALA A 48 9.31 -3.57 8.22
CA ALA A 48 9.30 -2.95 6.89
C ALA A 48 8.10 -3.42 6.06
N ARG A 49 7.75 -4.72 6.12
CA ARG A 49 6.53 -5.24 5.50
C ARG A 49 5.29 -4.55 6.06
N GLN A 50 5.17 -4.48 7.38
CA GLN A 50 4.02 -3.86 8.03
C GLN A 50 3.89 -2.37 7.63
N ALA A 51 4.99 -1.62 7.60
CA ALA A 51 4.97 -0.22 7.18
C ALA A 51 4.58 -0.05 5.72
N TYR A 52 5.17 -0.84 4.81
CA TYR A 52 4.84 -0.81 3.38
C TYR A 52 3.34 -1.08 3.13
N TYR A 53 2.81 -2.19 3.66
CA TYR A 53 1.40 -2.54 3.44
C TYR A 53 0.45 -1.58 4.15
N ARG A 54 0.82 -1.04 5.32
CA ARG A 54 0.04 0.00 5.99
C ARG A 54 -0.04 1.28 5.14
N GLY A 55 1.08 1.71 4.56
CA GLY A 55 1.12 2.86 3.66
C GLY A 55 0.23 2.67 2.44
N LYS A 56 0.41 1.55 1.73
CA LYS A 56 -0.44 1.16 0.59
C LYS A 56 -1.92 1.12 0.95
N ALA A 57 -2.28 0.52 2.10
CA ALA A 57 -3.66 0.41 2.55
C ALA A 57 -4.29 1.77 2.90
N ARG A 58 -3.52 2.69 3.48
CA ARG A 58 -3.98 4.06 3.76
C ARG A 58 -4.39 4.77 2.48
N THR A 59 -3.55 4.72 1.45
CA THR A 59 -3.86 5.38 0.17
C THR A 59 -5.02 4.73 -0.55
N ALA A 60 -5.09 3.40 -0.56
CA ALA A 60 -6.25 2.68 -1.07
C ALA A 60 -7.55 3.08 -0.34
N ASN A 61 -7.51 3.30 0.98
CA ASN A 61 -8.67 3.78 1.74
C ASN A 61 -9.08 5.21 1.34
N VAL A 62 -8.13 6.12 1.14
CA VAL A 62 -8.39 7.48 0.66
C VAL A 62 -9.06 7.45 -0.71
N LEU A 63 -8.54 6.65 -1.65
CA LEU A 63 -9.14 6.51 -2.98
C LEU A 63 -10.56 5.96 -2.92
N ARG A 64 -10.81 4.92 -2.12
CA ARG A 64 -12.17 4.38 -1.92
C ARG A 64 -13.14 5.45 -1.38
N LYS A 65 -12.71 6.30 -0.45
CA LYS A 65 -13.53 7.40 0.07
C LYS A 65 -13.90 8.40 -1.02
N ILE A 66 -12.92 8.82 -1.83
CA ILE A 66 -13.14 9.73 -2.95
C ILE A 66 -14.15 9.12 -3.94
N GLU A 67 -13.98 7.85 -4.31
CA GLU A 67 -14.90 7.16 -5.22
C GLU A 67 -16.30 7.02 -4.62
N LEU A 68 -16.43 6.79 -3.31
CA LEU A 68 -17.73 6.78 -2.64
C LEU A 68 -18.42 8.15 -2.71
N GLU A 69 -17.69 9.26 -2.57
CA GLU A 69 -18.27 10.60 -2.74
C GLU A 69 -18.73 10.83 -4.19
N PHE A 70 -17.95 10.42 -5.18
CA PHE A 70 -18.36 10.52 -6.59
C PHE A 70 -19.57 9.64 -6.93
N ALA A 71 -19.65 8.44 -6.35
CA ALA A 71 -20.79 7.55 -6.52
C ALA A 71 -22.07 8.17 -5.93
N ARG A 72 -21.98 8.84 -4.77
CA ARG A 72 -23.14 9.53 -4.13
C ARG A 72 -23.72 10.65 -4.98
N VAL A 73 -22.89 11.36 -5.74
CA VAL A 73 -23.35 12.41 -6.67
C VAL A 73 -23.71 11.87 -8.06
N GLY A 74 -23.72 10.54 -8.24
CA GLY A 74 -24.25 9.88 -9.42
C GLY A 74 -23.25 9.61 -10.54
N SER A 75 -21.94 9.63 -10.29
CA SER A 75 -20.93 9.25 -11.29
C SER A 75 -21.06 7.75 -11.64
N PRO A 76 -21.40 7.38 -12.90
CA PRO A 76 -21.57 5.98 -13.27
C PRO A 76 -20.28 5.16 -13.10
N LEU A 77 -19.13 5.76 -13.42
CA LEU A 77 -17.83 5.10 -13.25
C LEU A 77 -17.53 4.80 -11.78
N ALA A 78 -17.81 5.75 -10.88
CA ALA A 78 -17.57 5.58 -9.46
C ALA A 78 -18.50 4.52 -8.84
N VAL A 79 -19.75 4.42 -9.30
CA VAL A 79 -20.68 3.34 -8.90
C VAL A 79 -20.12 1.97 -9.32
N GLN A 80 -19.58 1.86 -10.55
CA GLN A 80 -18.95 0.61 -11.00
C GLN A 80 -17.72 0.24 -10.15
N LEU A 81 -16.83 1.20 -9.88
CA LEU A 81 -15.61 1.01 -9.10
C LEU A 81 -15.91 0.63 -7.64
N THR A 82 -16.85 1.33 -7.00
CA THR A 82 -17.26 1.00 -5.62
C THR A 82 -17.92 -0.38 -5.55
N GLY A 83 -18.66 -0.78 -6.58
CA GLY A 83 -19.17 -2.14 -6.74
C GLY A 83 -18.07 -3.21 -6.86
N SER A 84 -16.94 -2.93 -7.55
CA SER A 84 -15.80 -3.87 -7.56
C SER A 84 -15.13 -3.97 -6.20
N TYR A 85 -14.95 -2.86 -5.49
CA TYR A 85 -14.36 -2.90 -4.14
C TYR A 85 -15.19 -3.73 -3.16
N LEU A 86 -16.52 -3.70 -3.25
CA LEU A 86 -17.40 -4.56 -2.44
C LEU A 86 -17.20 -6.04 -2.77
N ARG A 87 -17.04 -6.40 -4.05
CA ARG A 87 -16.74 -7.79 -4.44
C ARG A 87 -15.39 -8.26 -3.94
N ASP A 88 -14.38 -7.40 -4.01
CA ASP A 88 -13.04 -7.70 -3.48
C ASP A 88 -13.09 -7.94 -1.97
N MET A 89 -13.90 -7.17 -1.22
CA MET A 89 -14.13 -7.39 0.21
C MET A 89 -14.78 -8.75 0.47
N THR A 90 -15.86 -9.10 -0.25
CA THR A 90 -16.51 -10.40 -0.10
C THR A 90 -15.57 -11.56 -0.42
N ALA A 91 -14.67 -11.41 -1.40
CA ALA A 91 -13.68 -12.43 -1.72
C ALA A 91 -12.58 -12.57 -0.64
N ASP A 92 -12.20 -11.48 0.04
CA ASP A 92 -11.24 -11.51 1.15
C ASP A 92 -11.82 -12.15 2.42
N GLU A 93 -13.14 -12.12 2.57
CA GLU A 93 -13.89 -12.71 3.69
C GLU A 93 -14.15 -14.24 3.55
N ASP A 94 -13.75 -14.84 2.43
CA ASP A 94 -13.94 -16.27 2.11
C ASP A 94 -12.78 -17.13 2.68
N PHE A 95 -12.85 -17.42 3.98
CA PHE A 95 -11.85 -18.20 4.74
C PHE A 95 -12.22 -19.68 4.93
#